data_AF-A0A1V9ZWG0-F1
#
_entry.id   AF-A0A1V9ZWG0-F1
#
_cell.length_a   1.000
_cell.length_b   1.000
_cell.length_c   1.000
_cell.angle_alpha   90.00
_cell.angle_beta   90.00
_cell.angle_gamma   90.00
#
_symmetry.space_group_name_H-M   'P 1'
#
loop_
_entity.id
_entity.type
_entity.pdbx_description
1 polymer ?
#
loop_
_entity_poly.entity_id
_entity_poly.type
_entity_poly.pdbx_seq_one_letter_code
_entity_poly.pdbx_strand_id
1 'polypeptide(L)'
;MSWVLLTLIQLLVSSLLVSSKHIRMSNKIDSKLITAYSHTDRINVMVQLYGSTTSVENSGSGSDHTEYVDRLQAFTQERQQAVKDLLSQFPNEYEGEPKFFWITNQVSIHQATAALVMELAELPSVQAIRGEIKVSIQHHGELV
;
A
#
# COMPACT_ATOMS: atom_id res chain seq x y z
N MET A 1 16.32 57.87 -13.71
CA MET A 1 15.12 57.24 -13.12
C MET A 1 14.72 56.05 -14.01
N SER A 2 15.44 54.94 -14.19
CA SER A 2 16.25 54.06 -13.32
C SER A 2 15.59 53.70 -12.00
N TRP A 3 14.46 52.99 -12.05
CA TRP A 3 14.06 52.07 -10.96
C TRP A 3 12.90 51.13 -11.30
N VAL A 4 12.25 51.25 -12.47
CA VAL A 4 11.08 50.41 -12.81
C VAL A 4 11.43 49.23 -13.74
N LEU A 5 12.59 49.26 -14.43
CA LEU A 5 12.99 48.19 -15.36
C LEU A 5 13.74 47.02 -14.72
N LEU A 6 14.11 47.10 -13.43
CA LEU A 6 14.89 46.07 -12.75
C LEU A 6 14.03 45.04 -11.98
N THR A 7 12.73 45.29 -11.82
CA THR A 7 11.83 44.39 -11.07
C THR A 7 11.15 43.34 -11.94
N LEU A 8 11.16 43.47 -13.27
CA LEU A 8 10.44 42.53 -14.15
C LEU A 8 11.22 41.24 -14.47
N ILE A 9 12.52 41.17 -14.15
CA ILE A 9 13.37 40.01 -14.48
C ILE A 9 13.54 39.06 -13.27
N GLN A 10 13.13 39.45 -12.07
CA GLN A 10 13.18 38.55 -10.90
C GLN A 10 12.00 37.56 -10.79
N LEU A 11 11.00 37.65 -11.67
CA LEU A 11 9.83 36.76 -11.64
C LEU A 11 9.89 35.58 -12.62
N LEU A 12 11.02 35.38 -13.32
CA LEU A 12 11.16 34.33 -14.33
C LEU A 12 12.19 33.23 -13.99
N VAL A 13 12.62 33.15 -12.74
CA VAL A 13 13.48 32.05 -12.25
C VAL A 13 12.92 31.49 -10.94
N SER A 14 11.60 31.29 -10.88
CA SER A 14 11.05 30.25 -10.01
C SER A 14 11.34 28.92 -10.66
N SER A 15 12.60 28.56 -10.46
CA SER A 15 13.23 27.26 -10.56
C SER A 15 12.19 26.15 -10.64
N LEU A 16 12.03 25.63 -11.86
CA LEU A 16 11.64 24.26 -12.10
C LEU A 16 12.67 23.37 -11.37
N LEU A 17 12.54 23.24 -10.05
CA LEU A 17 13.07 22.08 -9.35
C LEU A 17 12.18 20.92 -9.79
N VAL A 18 12.41 20.44 -11.01
CA VAL A 18 12.26 19.02 -11.29
C VAL A 18 13.26 18.37 -10.36
N SER A 19 12.82 18.15 -9.12
CA SER A 19 13.43 17.19 -8.25
C SER A 19 13.30 15.90 -9.03
N SER A 20 14.38 15.54 -9.72
CA SER A 20 14.60 14.16 -10.12
C SER A 20 14.72 13.43 -8.78
N LYS A 21 13.57 13.12 -8.17
CA LYS A 21 13.46 12.04 -7.19
C LYS A 21 14.04 10.87 -7.98
N HIS A 22 15.32 10.61 -7.80
CA HIS A 22 15.87 9.30 -8.06
C HIS A 22 14.88 8.39 -7.32
N ILE A 23 14.03 7.70 -8.09
CA ILE A 23 13.02 6.80 -7.56
C ILE A 23 13.82 5.66 -6.96
N ARG A 24 14.27 5.87 -5.73
CA ARG A 24 14.90 4.86 -4.93
C ARG A 24 13.72 4.05 -4.41
N MET A 25 13.34 3.06 -5.21
CA MET A 25 12.31 2.09 -4.84
C MET A 25 12.58 1.65 -3.40
N SER A 26 11.56 1.81 -2.55
CA SER A 26 11.65 1.48 -1.14
C SER A 26 12.08 0.02 -0.96
N ASN A 27 12.94 -0.26 0.02
CA ASN A 27 13.36 -1.62 0.35
C ASN A 27 12.20 -2.53 0.82
N LYS A 28 11.02 -1.96 1.05
CA LYS A 28 9.78 -2.68 1.36
C LYS A 28 9.14 -3.31 0.13
N ILE A 29 9.50 -2.89 -1.08
CA ILE A 29 8.89 -3.37 -2.33
C ILE A 29 9.68 -4.56 -2.86
N ASP A 30 9.00 -5.69 -3.09
CA ASP A 30 9.61 -6.87 -3.69
C ASP A 30 10.17 -6.56 -5.09
N SER A 31 11.42 -6.94 -5.34
CA SER A 31 12.09 -6.82 -6.64
C SER A 31 11.29 -7.38 -7.82
N LYS A 32 10.52 -8.45 -7.63
CA LYS A 32 9.67 -9.04 -8.67
C LYS A 32 8.54 -8.11 -9.07
N LEU A 33 8.04 -7.32 -8.13
CA LEU A 33 7.01 -6.33 -8.40
C LEU A 33 7.56 -5.18 -9.26
N ILE A 34 8.80 -4.76 -9.00
CA ILE A 34 9.51 -3.76 -9.82
C ILE A 34 9.65 -4.26 -11.27
N THR A 35 10.05 -5.52 -11.46
CA THR A 35 10.15 -6.12 -12.80
C THR A 35 8.78 -6.26 -13.48
N ALA A 36 7.73 -6.59 -12.72
CA ALA A 36 6.41 -6.71 -13.31
C ALA A 36 5.88 -5.35 -13.82
N TYR A 37 6.17 -4.24 -13.13
CA TYR A 37 5.78 -2.90 -13.59
C TYR A 37 6.50 -2.44 -14.88
N SER A 38 7.57 -3.11 -15.31
CA SER A 38 8.16 -2.84 -16.63
C SER A 38 7.38 -3.46 -17.79
N HIS A 39 6.37 -4.29 -17.50
CA HIS A 39 5.57 -5.01 -18.49
C HIS A 39 4.07 -4.68 -18.42
N THR A 40 3.61 -4.08 -17.32
CA THR A 40 2.22 -3.68 -17.12
C THR A 40 2.15 -2.47 -16.18
N ASP A 41 1.17 -1.60 -16.39
CA ASP A 41 1.00 -0.38 -15.58
C ASP A 41 0.32 -0.67 -14.24
N ARG A 42 -0.36 -1.82 -14.10
CA ARG A 42 -1.20 -2.16 -12.95
C ARG A 42 -1.01 -3.61 -12.52
N ILE A 43 -0.86 -3.83 -11.21
CA ILE A 43 -0.57 -5.14 -10.63
C ILE A 43 -1.38 -5.33 -9.36
N ASN A 44 -1.80 -6.56 -9.11
CA ASN A 44 -2.40 -6.93 -7.82
C ASN A 44 -1.31 -7.00 -6.76
N VAL A 45 -1.48 -6.31 -5.65
CA VAL A 45 -0.48 -6.25 -4.60
C VAL A 45 -1.06 -6.68 -3.26
N MET A 46 -0.19 -7.30 -2.47
CA MET A 46 -0.43 -7.61 -1.06
C MET A 46 0.50 -6.75 -0.22
N VAL A 47 -0.10 -5.88 0.59
CA VAL A 47 0.59 -5.01 1.54
C VAL A 47 0.57 -5.68 2.91
N GLN A 48 1.74 -5.90 3.48
CA GLN A 48 1.92 -6.43 4.82
C GLN A 48 2.23 -5.30 5.79
N LEU A 49 1.50 -5.24 6.90
CA LEU A 49 1.68 -4.22 7.93
C LEU A 49 2.45 -4.74 9.13
N TYR A 50 3.18 -3.85 9.80
CA TYR A 50 3.83 -4.16 11.06
C TYR A 50 2.81 -4.50 12.16
N GLY A 51 3.19 -5.44 13.02
CA GLY A 51 2.37 -5.92 14.11
C GLY A 51 1.71 -7.26 13.75
N SER A 52 1.82 -8.22 14.66
CA SER A 52 1.18 -9.52 14.54
C SER A 52 -0.02 -9.57 15.46
N THR A 53 -1.09 -10.21 15.00
CA THR A 53 -2.25 -10.57 15.82
C THR A 53 -1.87 -11.52 16.96
N THR A 54 -0.74 -12.25 16.83
CA THR A 54 -0.18 -13.07 17.92
C THR A 54 0.33 -12.24 19.10
N SER A 55 0.51 -10.92 18.95
CA SER A 55 0.86 -10.00 20.03
C SER A 55 -0.34 -9.59 20.88
N VAL A 56 -1.56 -9.89 20.43
CA VAL A 56 -2.77 -9.72 21.25
C VAL A 56 -2.87 -10.93 22.17
N GLU A 57 -2.64 -10.72 23.46
CA GLU A 57 -2.72 -11.80 24.44
C GLU A 57 -4.15 -12.37 24.51
N ASN A 58 -4.23 -13.69 24.49
CA ASN A 58 -5.43 -14.41 24.88
C ASN A 58 -5.45 -14.52 26.42
N SER A 59 -5.63 -13.39 27.10
CA SER A 59 -5.61 -13.29 28.57
C SER A 59 -6.89 -13.82 29.22
N GLY A 60 -7.84 -14.36 28.43
CA GLY A 60 -9.13 -14.86 28.93
C GLY A 60 -8.98 -16.22 29.60
N SER A 61 -8.92 -16.23 30.92
CA SER A 61 -9.13 -17.44 31.72
C SER A 61 -10.61 -17.87 31.65
N GLY A 62 -10.98 -18.57 30.59
CA GLY A 62 -12.28 -19.22 30.45
C GLY A 62 -13.27 -18.52 29.51
N SER A 63 -13.78 -19.30 28.55
CA SER A 63 -15.01 -19.12 27.76
C SER A 63 -15.22 -17.88 26.87
N ASP A 64 -14.59 -16.73 27.08
CA ASP A 64 -14.97 -15.51 26.34
C ASP A 64 -14.14 -15.26 25.07
N HIS A 65 -14.31 -16.16 24.09
CA HIS A 65 -13.64 -16.07 22.78
C HIS A 65 -14.06 -14.82 21.99
N THR A 66 -15.25 -14.28 22.25
CA THR A 66 -15.78 -13.09 21.56
C THR A 66 -14.93 -11.86 21.86
N GLU A 67 -14.61 -11.63 23.14
CA GLU A 67 -13.80 -10.49 23.56
C GLU A 67 -12.38 -10.53 22.96
N TYR A 68 -11.81 -11.72 22.82
CA TYR A 68 -10.52 -11.90 22.17
C TYR A 68 -10.57 -11.57 20.67
N VAL A 69 -11.60 -12.02 19.96
CA VAL A 69 -11.81 -11.70 18.53
C VAL A 69 -12.04 -10.21 18.33
N ASP A 70 -12.80 -9.55 19.21
CA ASP A 70 -13.03 -8.11 19.15
C ASP A 70 -11.73 -7.32 19.33
N ARG A 71 -10.87 -7.73 20.27
CA ARG A 71 -9.53 -7.12 20.45
C ARG A 71 -8.64 -7.31 19.22
N LEU A 72 -8.67 -8.49 18.60
CA LEU A 72 -7.94 -8.76 17.35
C LEU A 72 -8.44 -7.86 16.22
N GLN A 73 -9.75 -7.72 16.07
CA GLN A 73 -10.35 -6.88 15.06
C GLN A 73 -9.98 -5.40 15.28
N ALA A 74 -10.13 -4.88 16.51
CA ALA A 74 -9.78 -3.51 16.84
C ALA A 74 -8.29 -3.20 16.58
N PHE A 75 -7.39 -4.10 16.99
CA PHE A 75 -5.95 -3.98 16.74
C PHE A 75 -5.65 -3.84 15.24
N THR A 76 -6.29 -4.67 14.42
CA THR A 76 -6.05 -4.67 12.97
C THR A 76 -6.67 -3.45 12.29
N GLN A 77 -7.84 -3.00 12.75
CA GLN A 77 -8.49 -1.79 12.24
C GLN A 77 -7.61 -0.55 12.46
N GLU A 78 -7.04 -0.39 13.65
CA GLU A 78 -6.13 0.73 13.97
C GLU A 78 -4.90 0.71 13.05
N ARG A 79 -4.26 -0.46 12.90
CA ARG A 79 -3.06 -0.61 12.07
C ARG A 79 -3.31 -0.36 10.59
N GLN A 80 -4.49 -0.75 10.11
CA GLN A 80 -4.89 -0.61 8.70
C GLN A 80 -5.42 0.78 8.36
N GLN A 81 -5.68 1.64 9.35
CA GLN A 81 -6.32 2.94 9.13
C GLN A 81 -5.49 3.82 8.18
N ALA A 82 -4.18 3.91 8.37
CA ALA A 82 -3.31 4.70 7.50
C ALA A 82 -3.36 4.25 6.02
N VAL A 83 -3.52 2.94 5.76
CA VAL A 83 -3.69 2.42 4.40
C VAL A 83 -5.06 2.81 3.84
N LYS A 84 -6.13 2.73 4.64
CA LYS A 84 -7.48 3.17 4.22
C LYS A 84 -7.49 4.65 3.86
N ASP A 85 -6.90 5.48 4.71
CA ASP A 85 -6.82 6.91 4.51
C ASP A 85 -6.03 7.24 3.23
N LEU A 86 -4.92 6.54 2.98
CA LEU A 86 -4.16 6.70 1.74
C LEU A 86 -4.99 6.29 0.53
N LEU A 87 -5.64 5.11 0.55
CA LEU A 87 -6.46 4.64 -0.58
C LEU A 87 -7.60 5.61 -0.92
N SER A 88 -8.20 6.24 0.10
CA SER A 88 -9.24 7.26 -0.11
C SER A 88 -8.75 8.52 -0.85
N GLN A 89 -7.45 8.82 -0.79
CA GLN A 89 -6.83 9.96 -1.48
C GLN A 89 -6.50 9.63 -2.95
N PHE A 90 -6.38 8.34 -3.29
CA PHE A 90 -5.97 7.86 -4.61
C PHE A 90 -6.96 6.85 -5.22
N PRO A 91 -8.27 7.17 -5.33
CA PRO A 91 -9.29 6.21 -5.77
C PRO A 91 -9.10 5.73 -7.22
N ASN A 92 -8.35 6.47 -8.05
CA ASN A 92 -8.10 6.12 -9.45
C ASN A 92 -6.83 5.26 -9.65
N GLU A 93 -6.04 5.06 -8.59
CA GLU A 93 -4.74 4.37 -8.68
C GLU A 93 -4.85 2.85 -8.41
N TYR A 94 -6.07 2.34 -8.24
CA TYR A 94 -6.39 0.91 -8.11
C TYR A 94 -7.77 0.63 -8.71
N GLU A 95 -8.13 -0.66 -8.84
CA GLU A 95 -9.47 -1.05 -9.30
C GLU A 95 -10.17 -1.95 -8.29
N GLY A 96 -11.49 -1.81 -8.19
CA GLY A 96 -12.33 -2.60 -7.30
C GLY A 96 -12.09 -2.31 -5.82
N GLU A 97 -12.67 -3.14 -4.97
CA GLU A 97 -12.63 -2.95 -3.51
C GLU A 97 -11.37 -3.62 -2.89
N PRO A 98 -10.54 -2.85 -2.15
CA PRO A 98 -9.44 -3.42 -1.39
C PRO A 98 -9.93 -4.38 -0.32
N LYS A 99 -9.22 -5.49 -0.12
CA LYS A 99 -9.57 -6.49 0.91
C LYS A 99 -8.64 -6.36 2.11
N PHE A 100 -9.24 -6.20 3.29
CA PHE A 100 -8.54 -6.03 4.55
C PHE A 100 -8.58 -7.33 5.35
N PHE A 101 -7.44 -7.99 5.50
CA PHE A 101 -7.31 -9.24 6.24
C PHE A 101 -6.87 -8.95 7.66
N TRP A 102 -7.81 -9.10 8.60
CA TRP A 102 -7.56 -8.85 10.02
C TRP A 102 -6.55 -9.88 10.59
N ILE A 103 -6.73 -11.18 10.36
CA ILE A 103 -5.87 -12.23 10.94
C ILE A 103 -4.39 -12.03 10.60
N THR A 104 -4.09 -11.76 9.32
CA THR A 104 -2.71 -11.65 8.82
C THR A 104 -2.18 -10.22 8.84
N ASN A 105 -3.00 -9.25 9.24
CA ASN A 105 -2.70 -7.82 9.16
C ASN A 105 -2.18 -7.40 7.76
N GLN A 106 -2.90 -7.85 6.72
CA GLN A 106 -2.57 -7.62 5.32
C GLN A 106 -3.70 -6.92 4.59
N VAL A 107 -3.34 -6.20 3.53
CA VAL A 107 -4.30 -5.54 2.63
C VAL A 107 -4.01 -5.97 1.19
N SER A 108 -5.00 -6.54 0.52
CA SER A 108 -4.93 -6.83 -0.91
C SER A 108 -5.55 -5.70 -1.70
N ILE A 109 -4.82 -5.21 -2.69
CA ILE A 109 -5.25 -4.12 -3.58
C ILE A 109 -5.14 -4.64 -5.02
N HIS A 110 -6.26 -4.60 -5.75
CA HIS A 110 -6.34 -5.11 -7.10
C HIS A 110 -5.95 -4.00 -8.10
N GLN A 111 -5.16 -4.35 -9.13
CA GLN A 111 -4.75 -3.45 -10.21
C GLN A 111 -4.16 -2.09 -9.72
N ALA A 112 -3.30 -2.15 -8.70
CA ALA A 112 -2.61 -0.99 -8.16
C ALA A 112 -1.52 -0.49 -9.13
N THR A 113 -1.43 0.82 -9.33
CA THR A 113 -0.35 1.44 -10.10
C THR A 113 0.97 1.49 -9.31
N ALA A 114 2.08 1.67 -10.03
CA ALA A 114 3.38 1.88 -9.40
C ALA A 114 3.40 3.12 -8.50
N ALA A 115 2.66 4.18 -8.85
CA ALA A 115 2.56 5.40 -8.06
C ALA A 115 1.97 5.11 -6.67
N LEU A 116 0.82 4.42 -6.61
CA LEU A 116 0.21 4.04 -5.34
C LEU A 116 1.11 3.11 -4.52
N VAL A 117 1.81 2.16 -5.16
CA VAL A 117 2.76 1.28 -4.46
C VAL A 117 3.90 2.05 -3.81
N MET A 118 4.40 3.11 -4.46
CA MET A 118 5.41 3.98 -3.87
C MET A 118 4.88 4.72 -2.64
N GLU A 119 3.70 5.34 -2.75
CA GLU A 119 3.05 6.04 -1.62
C GLU A 119 2.78 5.09 -0.44
N LEU A 120 2.29 3.87 -0.71
CA LEU A 120 2.12 2.83 0.31
C LEU A 120 3.43 2.48 0.99
N ALA A 121 4.53 2.41 0.25
CA ALA A 121 5.83 2.07 0.82
C ALA A 121 6.41 3.18 1.72
N GLU A 122 5.96 4.43 1.54
CA GLU A 122 6.33 5.55 2.42
C GLU A 122 5.63 5.47 3.79
N LEU A 123 4.51 4.75 3.91
CA LEU A 123 3.80 4.59 5.18
C LEU A 123 4.66 3.86 6.24
N PRO A 124 4.83 4.42 7.46
CA PRO A 124 5.58 3.77 8.53
C PRO A 124 5.01 2.42 8.97
N SER A 125 3.69 2.24 8.85
CA SER A 125 2.98 1.01 9.21
C SER A 125 3.22 -0.14 8.22
N VAL A 126 3.69 0.15 7.00
CA VAL A 126 3.95 -0.87 5.97
C VAL A 126 5.30 -1.53 6.21
N GLN A 127 5.27 -2.86 6.32
CA GLN A 127 6.44 -3.73 6.47
C GLN A 127 6.98 -4.18 5.12
N ALA A 128 6.10 -4.68 4.24
CA ALA A 128 6.48 -5.20 2.93
C ALA A 128 5.33 -5.10 1.93
N ILE A 129 5.66 -5.03 0.64
CA ILE A 129 4.71 -5.03 -0.48
C ILE A 129 5.19 -6.05 -1.52
N ARG A 130 4.31 -6.97 -1.88
CA ARG A 130 4.59 -8.04 -2.87
C ARG A 130 3.47 -8.14 -3.89
N GLY A 131 3.78 -8.69 -5.07
CA GLY A 131 2.74 -9.04 -6.04
C GLY A 131 1.86 -10.18 -5.51
N GLU A 132 0.55 -10.07 -5.72
CA GLU A 132 -0.39 -11.15 -5.43
C GLU A 132 -0.25 -12.24 -6.50
N ILE A 133 0.20 -13.43 -6.11
CA ILE A 133 0.24 -14.60 -6.98
C ILE A 133 -1.12 -15.30 -6.89
N LYS A 134 -1.96 -15.13 -7.92
CA LYS A 134 -3.16 -15.95 -8.09
C LYS A 134 -2.75 -17.29 -8.70
N VAL A 135 -2.67 -18.34 -7.87
CA VAL A 135 -2.52 -19.71 -8.37
C VAL A 135 -3.89 -20.18 -8.87
N SER A 136 -4.01 -20.43 -10.17
CA SER A 136 -5.20 -21.07 -10.74
C SER A 136 -5.03 -22.59 -10.63
N ILE A 137 -5.94 -23.25 -9.91
CA ILE A 137 -6.01 -24.72 -9.89
C ILE A 137 -6.86 -25.13 -11.09
N GLN A 138 -6.23 -25.63 -12.15
CA GLN A 138 -6.96 -26.27 -13.25
C GLN A 138 -7.53 -27.60 -12.74
N HIS A 139 -8.85 -27.63 -12.50
CA HIS A 139 -9.55 -28.88 -12.25
C HIS A 139 -9.67 -29.62 -13.59
N HIS A 140 -8.79 -30.59 -13.83
CA HIS A 140 -8.87 -31.48 -14.99
C HIS A 140 -10.02 -32.47 -14.75
N GLY A 141 -11.25 -32.02 -15.00
CA GLY A 141 -12.43 -32.87 -15.03
C GLY A 141 -12.50 -33.57 -16.38
N GLU A 142 -12.00 -34.80 -16.43
CA GLU A 142 -12.15 -35.73 -17.55
C GLU A 142 -13.64 -36.08 -17.69
N LEU A 143 -14.17 -35.88 -18.90
CA LEU A 143 -15.52 -36.30 -19.28
C LEU A 143 -15.54 -37.83 -19.33
N VAL A 144 -16.49 -38.45 -18.64
CA VAL A 144 -16.94 -39.82 -18.92
C VAL A 144 -18.33 -39.75 -19.55
#